data_AF-A0A5E9AGS5-F1
#
_entry.id   AF-A0A5E9AGS5-F1
#
_cell.length_a   1.000
_cell.length_b   1.000
_cell.length_c   1.000
_cell.angle_alpha   90.00
_cell.angle_beta   90.00
_cell.angle_gamma   90.00
#
_symmetry.space_group_name_H-M   'P 1'
#
loop_
_entity.id
_entity.type
_entity.pdbx_description
1 polymer ?
#
loop_
_entity_poly.entity_id
_entity_poly.type
_entity_poly.pdbx_seq_one_letter_code
_entity_poly.pdbx_strand_id
1 'polypeptide(L)' 'MRVEPNGTRVIFLCDPMVAAHLPRPVPARGALPDWLRAMPTTAYSAIHGRDIRTLKQCPLVVDAIT' A
#
# COMPACT_ATOMS: atom_id res chain seq x y z
N MET A 1 -7.98 10.62 6.13
CA MET A 1 -8.72 9.36 5.94
C MET A 1 -9.57 9.11 7.18
N ARG A 2 -10.87 8.87 7.04
CA ARG A 2 -11.75 8.44 8.14
C ARG A 2 -12.33 7.06 7.82
N VAL A 3 -12.30 6.16 8.79
CA VAL A 3 -12.94 4.83 8.69
C VAL A 3 -14.24 4.91 9.50
N GLU A 4 -15.37 4.52 8.92
CA GLU A 4 -16.65 4.44 9.64
C GLU A 4 -16.58 3.36 10.74
N PRO A 5 -17.36 3.47 11.84
CA PRO A 5 -17.27 2.58 13.00
C PRO A 5 -17.48 1.08 12.68
N ASN A 6 -18.04 0.76 11.52
CA ASN A 6 -18.33 -0.60 11.07
C ASN A 6 -17.19 -1.18 10.20
N GLY A 7 -16.12 -0.41 9.93
CA GLY A 7 -14.93 -0.82 9.20
C GLY A 7 -15.08 -0.99 7.68
N THR A 8 -16.30 -0.98 7.14
CA THR A 8 -16.59 -1.27 5.73
C THR A 8 -16.46 -0.08 4.79
N ARG A 9 -16.35 1.15 5.31
CA ARG A 9 -16.27 2.37 4.50
C ARG A 9 -15.14 3.27 4.95
N VAL A 10 -14.36 3.72 3.95
CA VAL A 10 -13.26 4.65 4.11
C VAL A 10 -13.57 5.93 3.34
N ILE A 11 -13.52 7.06 4.02
CA ILE A 11 -13.75 8.39 3.46
C ILE A 11 -12.40 9.11 3.34
N PHE A 12 -12.04 9.46 2.10
CA PHE A 12 -10.90 10.32 1.80
C PHE A 12 -11.36 11.78 1.84
N LEU A 13 -10.63 12.58 2.61
CA LEU A 13 -10.83 14.02 2.73
C LEU A 13 -9.61 14.66 2.08
N CYS A 14 -9.84 15.32 0.94
CA CYS A 14 -8.83 16.05 0.20
C CYS A 14 -9.23 17.53 0.17
N ASP A 15 -8.24 18.41 0.11
CA ASP A 15 -8.50 19.83 -0.12
C ASP A 15 -9.18 20.01 -1.50
N PRO A 16 -10.26 20.80 -1.64
CA PRO A 16 -10.93 21.02 -2.91
C PRO A 16 -9.99 21.54 -4.01
N MET A 17 -8.98 22.33 -3.66
CA MET A 17 -8.01 22.90 -4.59
C MET A 17 -7.15 21.83 -5.27
N VAL A 18 -6.96 20.67 -4.65
CA VAL A 18 -6.17 19.57 -5.22
C VAL A 18 -7.02 18.54 -5.95
N ALA A 19 -8.35 18.70 -5.98
CA ALA A 19 -9.25 17.70 -6.58
C ALA A 19 -9.04 17.51 -8.09
N ALA A 20 -8.58 18.55 -8.79
CA ALA A 20 -8.22 18.47 -10.21
C ALA A 20 -6.81 17.89 -10.46
N HIS A 21 -5.97 17.83 -9.43
CA HIS A 21 -4.57 17.41 -9.53
C HIS A 21 -4.34 15.99 -9.03
N LEU A 22 -5.12 15.55 -8.05
CA LEU A 22 -4.99 14.22 -7.47
C LEU A 22 -5.88 13.21 -8.21
N PRO A 23 -5.39 11.98 -8.43
CA PRO A 23 -6.23 10.92 -8.96
C PRO A 23 -7.36 10.60 -7.98
N ARG A 24 -8.50 10.16 -8.53
CA ARG A 24 -9.61 9.66 -7.70
C ARG A 24 -9.14 8.42 -6.91
N PRO A 25 -9.52 8.28 -5.63
CA PRO A 25 -9.18 7.10 -4.85
C PRO A 25 -9.74 5.84 -5.52
N VAL A 26 -8.90 4.81 -5.63
CA VAL A 26 -9.27 3.48 -6.11
C VAL A 26 -8.97 2.44 -5.04
N PRO A 27 -9.62 1.26 -5.04
CA PRO A 27 -9.26 0.18 -4.13
C PRO A 27 -7.78 -0.19 -4.26
N ALA A 28 -7.04 -0.25 -3.15
CA ALA A 28 -5.60 -0.52 -3.15
C ALA A 28 -5.22 -1.80 -3.92
N ARG A 29 -6.07 -2.84 -3.87
CA ARG A 29 -5.87 -4.08 -4.64
C ARG A 29 -5.78 -3.86 -6.14
N GLY A 30 -6.31 -2.76 -6.69
CA GLY A 30 -6.31 -2.45 -8.11
C GLY A 30 -5.12 -1.57 -8.55
N ALA A 31 -4.46 -0.89 -7.61
CA ALA A 31 -3.37 0.03 -7.90
C ALA A 31 -1.98 -0.59 -7.67
N LEU A 32 -1.88 -1.68 -6.90
CA LEU A 32 -0.60 -2.32 -6.62
C LEU A 32 0.00 -2.98 -7.88
N PRO A 33 1.29 -2.72 -8.20
CA PRO A 33 2.00 -3.38 -9.28
C PRO A 33 2.00 -4.91 -9.14
N ASP A 34 1.92 -5.62 -10.26
CA ASP A 34 1.79 -7.08 -10.26
C ASP A 34 2.99 -7.80 -9.63
N TRP A 35 4.20 -7.28 -9.85
CA TRP A 35 5.41 -7.85 -9.23
C TRP A 35 5.36 -7.77 -7.69
N LEU A 36 4.82 -6.67 -7.13
CA LEU A 36 4.69 -6.48 -5.68
C LEU A 36 3.55 -7.33 -5.12
N ARG A 37 2.48 -7.51 -5.90
CA ARG A 37 1.40 -8.45 -5.57
C ARG A 37 1.95 -9.88 -5.48
N ALA A 38 2.77 -10.30 -6.45
CA ALA A 38 3.38 -11.63 -6.51
C ALA A 38 4.52 -11.83 -5.50
N MET A 39 5.15 -10.75 -5.00
CA MET A 39 6.24 -10.83 -4.03
C MET A 39 5.80 -11.58 -2.76
N PRO A 40 6.59 -12.55 -2.24
CA PRO A 40 6.29 -13.23 -0.99
C PRO A 40 6.45 -12.26 0.19
N THR A 41 5.72 -12.49 1.28
CA THR A 41 5.83 -11.66 2.51
C THR A 41 7.17 -11.83 3.21
N THR A 42 7.79 -13.00 3.07
CA THR A 42 9.10 -13.34 3.62
C THR A 42 9.98 -14.02 2.58
N ALA A 43 11.29 -13.88 2.72
CA ALA A 43 12.28 -14.56 1.88
C ALA A 43 13.54 -14.88 2.68
N TYR A 44 14.20 -15.99 2.35
CA TYR A 44 15.44 -16.40 3.00
C TYR A 44 16.56 -15.43 2.66
N SER A 45 17.26 -14.93 3.68
CA SER A 45 18.46 -14.11 3.54
C SER A 45 19.69 -14.89 3.99
N ALA A 46 20.60 -15.17 3.05
CA ALA A 46 21.87 -15.80 3.34
C ALA A 46 22.73 -14.98 4.33
N ILE A 47 22.60 -13.64 4.30
CA ILE A 47 23.32 -12.73 5.19
C ILE A 47 22.85 -12.89 6.65
N HIS A 48 21.57 -13.21 6.85
CA HIS A 48 20.96 -13.32 8.19
C HIS A 48 20.72 -14.77 8.62
N GLY A 49 20.97 -15.74 7.73
CA GLY A 49 20.76 -17.16 7.98
C GLY A 49 19.30 -17.54 8.27
N ARG A 50 18.33 -16.70 7.89
CA ARG A 50 16.91 -16.89 8.21
C ARG A 50 15.99 -16.20 7.21
N ASP A 51 14.71 -16.54 7.27
CA ASP A 51 13.66 -15.77 6.60
C ASP A 51 13.52 -14.37 7.21
N ILE A 52 13.46 -13.37 6.35
CA ILE A 52 13.20 -11.98 6.70
C ILE A 52 11.98 -11.46 5.97
N ARG A 53 11.40 -10.39 6.51
CA ARG A 53 10.31 -9.66 5.87
C ARG A 53 10.82 -8.99 4.60
N THR A 54 10.05 -9.11 3.52
CA THR A 54 10.36 -8.44 2.26
C THR A 54 9.86 -7.00 2.27
N LEU A 55 10.27 -6.22 1.26
CA LEU A 55 9.83 -4.83 1.06
C LEU A 55 8.31 -4.68 0.97
N LYS A 56 7.58 -5.74 0.59
CA LYS A 56 6.11 -5.81 0.58
C LYS A 56 5.49 -5.44 1.93
N GLN A 57 6.21 -5.63 3.03
CA GLN A 57 5.75 -5.34 4.38
C GLN A 57 6.28 -4.01 4.94
N CYS A 58 6.97 -3.20 4.13
CA CYS A 58 7.44 -1.88 4.52
C CYS A 58 6.46 -0.81 3.99
N PRO A 59 5.61 -0.20 4.83
CA PRO A 59 4.60 0.77 4.37
C PRO A 59 5.22 1.93 3.60
N LEU A 60 6.34 2.48 4.09
CA LEU A 60 7.04 3.60 3.46
C LEU A 60 7.52 3.28 2.03
N VAL A 61 7.95 2.04 1.77
CA VAL A 61 8.43 1.64 0.44
C VAL A 61 7.24 1.44 -0.50
N VAL A 62 6.18 0.79 -0.02
CA VAL A 62 4.97 0.58 -0.82
C VAL A 62 4.34 1.91 -1.22
N ASP A 63 4.23 2.85 -0.30
CA ASP A 63 3.66 4.18 -0.56
C ASP A 63 4.50 5.01 -1.57
N ALA A 64 5.81 4.76 -1.66
CA ALA A 64 6.70 5.52 -2.55
C ALA A 64 6.71 5.02 -4.01
N ILE A 65 6.23 3.80 -4.27
CA ILE A 65 6.30 3.14 -5.58
C ILE A 65 4.92 2.97 -6.26
N THR A 66 3.86 3.36 -5.56
CA THR A 66 2.46 3.33 -6.03
C THR A 66 1.94 4.74 -6.25
#